data_AF-A0A9E2PAD5-F1
#
_entry.id   AF-A0A9E2PAD5-F1
#
_cell.length_a   1.000
_cell.length_b   1.000
_cell.length_c   1.000
_cell.angle_alpha   90.00
_cell.angle_beta   90.00
_cell.angle_gamma   90.00
#
_symmetry.space_group_name_H-M   'P 1'
#
loop_
_entity.id
_entity.type
_entity.pdbx_description
1 polymer ?
#
loop_
_entity_poly.entity_id
_entity_poly.type
_entity_poly.pdbx_seq_one_letter_code
_entity_poly.pdbx_strand_id
1 'polypeptide(L)'
;GRYIVITIKDQGVGIAEKHLSKIFDPYFSTKQTGRGLGLASTYSIIKKHHGHISANSCQGRGTTFYIYLPASYKEIPVKEEPAQLTGEGKILIMDDDKYLTEIMGDMLEMLGYEAEIAKDGAEAIALYKKAWESGKPYDAVILDLTVPGSMGGKDVVKILLEIDPEVKAVVSSGYSDDPVMSNFREYGFKGMMPKPFDVNALGKVLNDVIKTTS
;
A
#
# COMPACT_ATOMS: atom_id res chain seq x y z
N GLY A 1 23.16 -2.58 24.88
CA GLY A 1 22.38 -3.76 24.45
C GLY A 1 22.57 -3.99 22.96
N ARG A 2 22.07 -5.10 22.42
CA ARG A 2 22.06 -5.37 20.98
C ARG A 2 20.84 -4.69 20.36
N TYR A 3 21.06 -3.74 19.47
CA TYR A 3 20.02 -2.98 18.80
C TYR A 3 20.20 -3.09 17.29
N ILE A 4 19.09 -3.10 16.57
CA ILE A 4 19.07 -2.71 15.16
C ILE A 4 18.97 -1.19 15.11
N VAL A 5 19.80 -0.57 14.27
CA VAL A 5 19.79 0.88 14.06
C VAL A 5 19.29 1.15 12.64
N ILE A 6 18.16 1.83 12.55
CA ILE A 6 17.60 2.33 11.29
C ILE A 6 17.93 3.82 11.21
N THR A 7 18.58 4.22 10.12
CA THR A 7 18.99 5.61 9.89
C THR A 7 18.25 6.16 8.68
N ILE A 8 17.52 7.26 8.89
CA ILE A 8 16.80 7.97 7.83
C ILE A 8 17.44 9.34 7.68
N LYS A 9 18.01 9.63 6.50
CA LYS A 9 18.71 10.88 6.22
C LYS A 9 18.07 11.62 5.05
N ASP A 10 17.85 12.92 5.22
CA ASP A 10 17.43 13.83 4.17
C ASP A 10 18.46 14.96 3.95
N GLN A 11 18.30 15.67 2.83
CA GLN A 11 19.08 16.87 2.47
C GLN A 11 18.21 18.14 2.47
N GLY A 12 17.11 18.15 3.23
CA GLY A 12 16.17 19.25 3.29
C GLY A 12 16.68 20.45 4.08
N VAL A 13 15.77 21.35 4.45
CA VAL A 13 16.09 22.60 5.17
C VAL A 13 16.61 22.40 6.60
N GLY A 14 16.56 21.18 7.12
CA GLY A 14 16.95 20.88 8.51
C GLY A 14 16.00 21.45 9.56
N ILE A 15 16.35 21.24 10.83
CA ILE A 15 15.61 21.64 12.01
C ILE A 15 16.54 22.54 12.83
N ALA A 16 16.04 23.71 13.22
CA ALA A 16 16.80 24.62 14.08
C ALA A 16 17.03 23.97 15.46
N GLU A 17 18.23 24.15 16.01
CA GLU A 17 18.68 23.50 17.25
C GLU A 17 17.70 23.69 18.42
N LYS A 18 17.14 24.90 18.57
CA LYS A 18 16.13 25.25 19.59
C LYS A 18 14.85 24.43 19.53
N HIS A 19 14.58 23.76 18.41
CA HIS A 19 13.39 22.93 18.20
C HIS A 19 13.68 21.45 18.34
N LEU A 20 14.93 20.99 18.27
CA LEU A 20 15.28 19.56 18.27
C LEU A 20 14.76 18.81 19.50
N SER A 21 14.75 19.44 20.67
CA SER A 21 14.22 18.82 21.90
C SER A 21 12.71 18.69 21.94
N LYS A 22 11.98 19.44 21.09
CA LYS A 22 10.52 19.53 21.09
C LYS A 22 9.86 18.80 19.94
N ILE A 23 10.62 18.35 18.94
CA ILE A 23 10.04 17.75 17.72
C ILE A 23 9.21 16.48 17.97
N PHE A 24 9.40 15.83 19.12
CA PHE A 24 8.64 14.66 19.54
C PHE A 24 7.47 14.98 20.48
N ASP A 25 7.30 16.25 20.88
CA ASP A 25 6.21 16.67 21.73
C ASP A 25 4.89 16.69 20.92
N PRO A 26 3.79 16.15 21.47
CA PRO A 26 2.49 16.22 20.82
C PRO A 26 2.12 17.67 20.47
N TYR A 27 1.57 17.87 19.27
CA TYR A 27 1.11 19.15 18.74
C TYR A 27 2.21 20.19 18.45
N PHE A 28 3.48 19.87 18.71
CA PHE A 28 4.57 20.77 18.33
C PHE A 28 4.74 20.79 16.80
N SER A 29 4.69 21.97 16.20
CA SER A 29 4.90 22.16 14.75
C SER A 29 5.51 23.53 14.47
N THR A 30 6.42 23.57 13.49
CA THR A 30 6.94 24.82 12.89
C THR A 30 6.29 25.14 11.54
N LYS A 31 5.39 24.26 11.07
CA LYS A 31 4.66 24.42 9.79
C LYS A 31 3.25 24.92 10.06
N GLN A 32 2.79 25.89 9.25
CA GLN A 32 1.45 26.49 9.38
C GLN A 32 0.29 25.49 9.21
N THR A 33 0.48 24.42 8.43
CA THR A 33 -0.55 23.39 8.15
C THR A 33 -0.33 22.07 8.91
N GLY A 34 0.78 21.94 9.66
CA GLY A 34 1.14 20.69 10.33
C GLY A 34 0.48 20.57 11.71
N ARG A 35 -0.26 19.49 11.96
CA ARG A 35 -0.87 19.20 13.27
C ARG A 35 0.13 18.82 14.37
N GLY A 36 1.41 18.59 14.04
CA GLY A 36 2.45 18.25 15.02
C GLY A 36 2.30 16.87 15.68
N LEU A 37 1.57 15.94 15.05
CA LEU A 37 1.27 14.62 15.64
C LEU A 37 2.12 13.47 15.09
N GLY A 38 2.73 13.65 13.92
CA GLY A 38 3.47 12.58 13.24
C GLY A 38 4.64 12.05 14.08
N LEU A 39 5.60 12.93 14.43
CA LEU A 39 6.78 12.54 15.22
C LEU A 39 6.42 12.12 16.65
N ALA A 40 5.40 12.70 17.26
CA ALA A 40 4.90 12.26 18.57
C ALA A 40 4.33 10.83 18.52
N SER A 41 3.61 10.49 17.45
CA SER A 41 3.11 9.13 17.20
C SER A 41 4.26 8.16 16.95
N THR A 42 5.21 8.54 16.09
CA THR A 42 6.43 7.76 15.82
C THR A 42 7.22 7.48 17.10
N TYR A 43 7.44 8.51 17.93
CA TYR A 43 8.09 8.35 19.23
C TYR A 43 7.36 7.35 20.13
N SER A 44 6.03 7.48 20.22
CA SER A 44 5.19 6.60 21.03
C SER A 44 5.21 5.16 20.55
N ILE A 45 5.15 4.92 19.23
CA ILE A 45 5.24 3.58 18.62
C ILE A 45 6.59 2.96 18.94
N ILE A 46 7.69 3.68 18.68
CA ILE A 46 9.04 3.18 18.94
C ILE A 46 9.22 2.86 20.44
N LYS A 47 8.69 3.69 21.33
CA LYS A 47 8.70 3.43 22.77
C LYS A 47 7.89 2.20 23.16
N LYS A 48 6.72 1.97 22.55
CA LYS A 48 5.92 0.74 22.75
C LYS A 48 6.67 -0.52 22.31
N HIS A 49 7.56 -0.41 21.33
CA HIS A 49 8.48 -1.48 20.92
C HIS A 49 9.78 -1.52 21.74
N HIS A 50 9.83 -0.87 22.90
CA HIS A 50 11.02 -0.77 23.77
C HIS A 50 12.26 -0.16 23.08
N GLY A 51 12.03 0.63 22.04
CA GLY A 51 13.05 1.31 21.27
C GLY A 51 13.37 2.72 21.74
N HIS A 52 14.23 3.36 20.97
CA HIS A 52 14.61 4.76 21.14
C HIS A 52 14.68 5.44 19.77
N ILE A 53 14.29 6.71 19.71
CA ILE A 53 14.45 7.55 18.52
C ILE A 53 15.17 8.84 18.90
N SER A 54 16.07 9.29 18.04
CA SER A 54 16.75 10.58 18.15
C SER A 54 16.92 11.22 16.77
N ALA A 55 17.22 12.52 16.75
CA ALA A 55 17.47 13.26 15.53
C ALA A 55 18.73 14.11 15.67
N ASN A 56 19.53 14.16 14.61
CA ASN A 56 20.60 15.13 14.43
C ASN A 56 20.27 15.97 13.19
N SER A 57 20.26 17.29 13.33
CA SER A 57 19.91 18.18 12.24
C SER A 57 20.71 19.47 12.31
N CYS A 58 21.00 20.03 11.15
CA CYS A 58 21.61 21.34 11.02
C CYS A 58 20.82 22.13 9.98
N GLN A 59 20.45 23.36 10.33
CA GLN A 59 19.65 24.21 9.45
C GLN A 59 20.40 24.45 8.13
N GLY A 60 19.72 24.19 7.01
CA GLY A 60 20.27 24.25 5.65
C GLY A 60 21.11 23.04 5.22
N ARG A 61 21.24 21.99 6.03
CA ARG A 61 22.05 20.79 5.71
C ARG A 61 21.29 19.46 5.78
N GLY A 62 20.00 19.50 6.07
CA GLY A 62 19.15 18.30 6.23
C GLY A 62 19.09 17.75 7.65
N THR A 63 18.36 16.65 7.80
CA THR A 63 18.17 15.94 9.07
C THR A 63 18.55 14.47 8.94
N THR A 64 18.98 13.88 10.05
CA THR A 64 19.15 12.43 10.19
C THR A 64 18.43 11.96 11.45
N PHE A 65 17.48 11.05 11.28
CA PHE A 65 16.82 10.34 12.36
C PHE A 65 17.47 8.99 12.59
N TYR A 66 17.63 8.62 13.85
CA TYR A 66 18.15 7.32 14.28
C TYR A 66 17.08 6.61 15.09
N ILE A 67 16.73 5.40 14.70
CA ILE A 67 15.77 4.54 15.41
C ILE A 67 16.50 3.30 15.88
N TYR A 68 16.48 3.07 17.19
CA TYR A 68 17.08 1.92 17.85
C TYR A 68 15.96 0.99 18.31
N LEU A 69 15.94 -0.24 17.82
CA LEU A 69 15.00 -1.27 18.25
C LEU A 69 15.77 -2.45 18.86
N PRO A 70 15.35 -2.99 20.02
CA PRO A 70 16.01 -4.15 20.61
C PRO A 70 16.05 -5.32 19.62
N ALA A 71 17.22 -5.90 19.41
CA ALA A 71 17.34 -7.08 18.57
C ALA A 71 16.77 -8.32 19.30
N SER A 72 15.99 -9.13 18.58
CA SER A 72 15.49 -10.41 19.10
C SER A 72 16.53 -11.53 18.92
N TYR A 73 16.56 -12.46 19.86
CA TYR A 73 17.30 -13.73 19.75
C TYR A 73 16.44 -14.88 19.23
N LYS A 74 15.15 -14.62 18.95
CA LYS A 74 14.29 -15.63 18.32
C LYS A 74 14.84 -15.92 16.95
N GLU A 75 15.23 -17.17 16.73
CA GLU A 75 15.41 -17.70 15.39
C GLU A 75 14.09 -17.52 14.65
N ILE A 76 14.13 -16.75 13.57
CA ILE A 76 13.01 -16.69 12.63
C ILE A 76 13.08 -18.05 11.93
N PRO A 77 12.01 -18.86 11.93
CA PRO A 77 11.99 -20.03 11.09
C PRO A 77 12.38 -19.56 9.69
N VAL A 78 13.30 -20.27 9.03
CA VAL A 78 13.58 -20.02 7.62
C VAL A 78 12.23 -20.19 6.93
N LYS A 79 11.55 -19.09 6.64
CA LYS A 79 10.48 -19.11 5.65
C LYS A 79 11.19 -19.62 4.43
N GLU A 80 10.80 -20.80 3.94
CA GLU A 80 11.03 -21.11 2.54
C GLU A 80 10.68 -19.85 1.79
N GLU A 81 11.64 -19.26 1.08
CA GLU A 81 11.31 -18.16 0.19
C GLU A 81 10.18 -18.70 -0.67
N PRO A 82 8.97 -18.12 -0.59
CA PRO A 82 7.88 -18.60 -1.40
C PRO A 82 8.42 -18.61 -2.83
N ALA A 83 8.34 -19.77 -3.50
CA ALA A 83 8.84 -19.92 -4.86
C ALA A 83 8.47 -18.67 -5.63
N GLN A 84 9.49 -17.95 -6.12
CA GLN A 84 9.37 -16.58 -6.59
C GLN A 84 8.14 -16.50 -7.50
N LEU A 85 7.05 -15.89 -7.00
CA LEU A 85 5.77 -15.88 -7.68
C LEU A 85 5.91 -14.91 -8.85
N THR A 86 6.45 -15.40 -9.96
CA THR A 86 6.55 -14.66 -11.20
C THR A 86 5.25 -14.84 -11.96
N GLY A 87 4.63 -13.73 -12.31
CA GLY A 87 3.53 -13.67 -13.24
C GLY A 87 3.92 -12.92 -14.50
N GLU A 88 2.99 -12.92 -15.44
CA GLU A 88 2.98 -12.09 -16.63
C GLU A 88 1.54 -11.64 -16.84
N GLY A 89 1.35 -10.49 -17.49
CA GLY A 89 0.04 -9.96 -17.78
C GLY A 89 -0.14 -8.52 -17.31
N LYS A 90 -1.31 -7.97 -17.62
CA LYS A 90 -1.64 -6.56 -17.41
C LYS A 90 -2.69 -6.40 -16.32
N ILE A 91 -2.37 -5.65 -15.28
CA ILE A 91 -3.22 -5.42 -14.12
C ILE A 91 -3.70 -3.97 -14.09
N LEU A 92 -5.00 -3.76 -13.94
CA LEU A 92 -5.57 -2.43 -13.69
C LEU A 92 -5.73 -2.22 -12.19
N ILE A 93 -5.25 -1.11 -11.65
CA ILE A 93 -5.45 -0.70 -10.25
C ILE A 93 -6.39 0.50 -10.22
N MET A 94 -7.36 0.49 -9.32
CA MET A 94 -8.20 1.65 -9.01
C MET A 94 -8.09 2.02 -7.52
N ASP A 95 -7.52 3.18 -7.23
CA ASP A 95 -7.38 3.72 -5.87
C ASP A 95 -7.05 5.22 -5.95
N ASP A 96 -7.61 6.05 -5.07
CA ASP A 96 -7.35 7.50 -5.06
C ASP A 96 -6.06 7.87 -4.32
N ASP A 97 -5.49 6.97 -3.53
CA ASP A 97 -4.21 7.17 -2.88
C ASP A 97 -3.05 6.93 -3.87
N LYS A 98 -2.54 8.04 -4.41
CA LYS A 98 -1.38 8.04 -5.30
C LYS A 98 -0.15 7.32 -4.71
N TYR A 99 0.10 7.47 -3.42
CA TYR A 99 1.27 6.84 -2.79
C TYR A 99 1.10 5.32 -2.73
N LEU A 100 -0.12 4.86 -2.43
CA LEU A 100 -0.43 3.43 -2.38
C LEU A 100 -0.39 2.80 -3.77
N THR A 101 -0.92 3.48 -4.80
CA THR A 101 -0.88 2.99 -6.19
C THR A 101 0.54 2.91 -6.74
N GLU A 102 1.42 3.86 -6.41
CA GLU A 102 2.85 3.81 -6.77
C GLU A 102 3.52 2.57 -6.14
N ILE A 103 3.32 2.34 -4.84
CA ILE A 103 3.87 1.15 -4.16
C ILE A 103 3.32 -0.15 -4.77
N MET A 104 2.02 -0.20 -5.06
CA MET A 104 1.41 -1.37 -5.68
C MET A 104 1.96 -1.61 -7.09
N GLY A 105 2.20 -0.55 -7.86
CA GLY A 105 2.86 -0.62 -9.16
C GLY A 105 4.24 -1.25 -9.06
N ASP A 106 5.08 -0.77 -8.13
CA ASP A 106 6.41 -1.34 -7.87
C ASP A 106 6.32 -2.83 -7.47
N MET A 107 5.32 -3.20 -6.66
CA MET A 107 5.09 -4.60 -6.28
C MET A 107 4.70 -5.48 -7.45
N LEU A 108 3.84 -4.99 -8.34
CA LEU A 108 3.45 -5.71 -9.56
C LEU A 108 4.62 -5.89 -10.52
N GLU A 109 5.45 -4.86 -10.71
CA GLU A 109 6.64 -4.93 -11.55
C GLU A 109 7.64 -5.96 -11.00
N MET A 110 7.86 -5.99 -9.67
CA MET A 110 8.68 -7.02 -9.02
C MET A 110 8.16 -8.45 -9.24
N LEU A 111 6.84 -8.62 -9.41
CA LEU A 111 6.19 -9.89 -9.71
C LEU A 111 6.16 -10.20 -11.21
N GLY A 112 6.57 -9.28 -12.09
CA GLY A 112 6.58 -9.46 -13.56
C GLY A 112 5.31 -9.00 -14.29
N TYR A 113 4.40 -8.30 -13.61
CA TYR A 113 3.18 -7.76 -14.20
C TYR A 113 3.35 -6.32 -14.70
N GLU A 114 2.61 -5.96 -15.76
CA GLU A 114 2.41 -4.57 -16.17
C GLU A 114 1.25 -3.96 -15.37
N ALA A 115 1.43 -2.76 -14.84
CA ALA A 115 0.40 -2.05 -14.07
C ALA A 115 -0.11 -0.82 -14.82
N GLU A 116 -1.44 -0.63 -14.85
CA GLU A 116 -2.08 0.62 -15.26
C GLU A 116 -2.95 1.13 -14.11
N ILE A 117 -2.91 2.44 -13.85
CA ILE A 117 -3.53 3.05 -12.68
C ILE A 117 -4.71 3.92 -13.11
N ALA A 118 -5.84 3.75 -12.43
CA ALA A 118 -6.99 4.63 -12.46
C ALA A 118 -7.17 5.27 -11.08
N LYS A 119 -7.43 6.59 -11.04
CA LYS A 119 -7.62 7.32 -9.77
C LYS A 119 -9.04 7.18 -9.21
N ASP A 120 -9.98 6.72 -10.03
CA ASP A 120 -11.40 6.67 -9.70
C ASP A 120 -12.14 5.62 -10.54
N GLY A 121 -13.37 5.30 -10.14
CA GLY A 121 -14.16 4.26 -10.80
C GLY A 121 -14.53 4.57 -12.26
N ALA A 122 -14.73 5.83 -12.62
CA ALA A 122 -15.08 6.19 -13.99
C ALA A 122 -13.88 5.98 -14.93
N GLU A 123 -12.68 6.37 -14.49
CA GLU A 123 -11.44 6.12 -15.20
C GLU A 123 -11.16 4.60 -15.31
N ALA A 124 -11.35 3.84 -14.24
CA ALA A 124 -11.16 2.38 -14.26
C ALA A 124 -12.07 1.69 -15.29
N ILE A 125 -13.36 2.04 -15.32
CA ILE A 125 -14.32 1.50 -16.29
C ILE A 125 -13.92 1.88 -17.72
N ALA A 126 -13.53 3.14 -17.96
CA ALA A 126 -13.14 3.61 -19.28
C ALA A 126 -11.89 2.88 -19.80
N LEU A 127 -10.87 2.72 -18.94
CA LEU A 127 -9.65 1.98 -19.26
C LEU A 127 -9.93 0.50 -19.52
N TYR A 128 -10.74 -0.14 -18.68
CA TYR A 128 -11.13 -1.55 -18.86
C TYR A 128 -11.86 -1.76 -20.17
N LYS A 129 -12.89 -0.95 -20.45
CA LYS A 129 -13.67 -1.03 -21.68
C LYS A 129 -12.78 -0.85 -22.92
N LYS A 130 -11.89 0.14 -22.91
CA LYS A 130 -10.95 0.38 -24.02
C LYS A 130 -10.03 -0.81 -24.25
N ALA A 131 -9.49 -1.40 -23.19
CA ALA A 131 -8.62 -2.58 -23.27
C ALA A 131 -9.38 -3.78 -23.84
N TRP A 132 -10.59 -4.03 -23.34
CA TRP A 132 -11.51 -5.06 -23.81
C TRP A 132 -11.84 -4.93 -25.30
N GLU A 133 -12.30 -3.75 -25.73
CA GLU A 133 -12.64 -3.47 -27.14
C GLU A 133 -11.43 -3.58 -28.08
N SER A 134 -10.22 -3.33 -27.58
CA SER A 134 -8.97 -3.46 -28.35
C SER A 134 -8.46 -4.90 -28.50
N GLY A 135 -9.13 -5.88 -27.88
CA GLY A 135 -8.70 -7.29 -27.87
C GLY A 135 -7.47 -7.56 -27.01
N LYS A 136 -7.11 -6.64 -26.11
CA LYS A 136 -6.00 -6.75 -25.15
C LYS A 136 -6.51 -6.46 -23.74
N PRO A 137 -7.37 -7.33 -23.18
CA PRO A 137 -7.98 -7.10 -21.88
C PRO A 137 -6.94 -7.15 -20.75
N TYR A 138 -7.33 -6.68 -19.58
CA TYR A 138 -6.55 -6.87 -18.35
C TYR A 138 -6.71 -8.30 -17.83
N ASP A 139 -5.64 -8.87 -17.29
CA ASP A 139 -5.65 -10.20 -16.70
C ASP A 139 -6.27 -10.22 -15.30
N ALA A 140 -6.20 -9.11 -14.58
CA ALA A 140 -6.97 -8.87 -13.37
C ALA A 140 -7.16 -7.37 -13.12
N VAL A 141 -8.11 -7.03 -12.25
CA VAL A 141 -8.37 -5.66 -11.80
C VAL A 141 -8.36 -5.62 -10.28
N ILE A 142 -7.60 -4.72 -9.67
CA ILE A 142 -7.59 -4.49 -8.22
C ILE A 142 -8.36 -3.19 -7.96
N LEU A 143 -9.44 -3.30 -7.20
CA LEU A 143 -10.36 -2.19 -6.94
C LEU A 143 -10.38 -1.85 -5.45
N ASP A 144 -10.01 -0.62 -5.10
CA ASP A 144 -10.27 -0.12 -3.76
C ASP A 144 -11.79 -0.06 -3.50
N LEU A 145 -12.18 -0.51 -2.32
CA LEU A 145 -13.59 -0.62 -1.98
C LEU A 145 -14.25 0.77 -1.84
N THR A 146 -13.53 1.77 -1.35
CA THR A 146 -14.09 3.08 -0.99
C THR A 146 -13.24 4.22 -1.52
N VAL A 147 -13.66 4.80 -2.64
CA VAL A 147 -13.06 6.03 -3.19
C VAL A 147 -13.95 7.23 -2.85
N PRO A 148 -13.53 8.17 -1.97
CA PRO A 148 -14.34 9.31 -1.58
C PRO A 148 -14.77 10.17 -2.77
N GLY A 149 -16.09 10.40 -2.91
CA GLY A 149 -16.64 11.25 -3.97
C GLY A 149 -16.67 10.61 -5.36
N SER A 150 -16.38 9.30 -5.46
CA SER A 150 -16.48 8.52 -6.70
C SER A 150 -17.12 7.15 -6.47
N MET A 151 -17.28 6.39 -7.55
CA MET A 151 -17.71 4.99 -7.49
C MET A 151 -16.60 4.15 -6.85
N GLY A 152 -16.94 3.45 -5.76
CA GLY A 152 -16.05 2.47 -5.13
C GLY A 152 -16.08 1.11 -5.84
N GLY A 153 -15.19 0.21 -5.43
CA GLY A 153 -14.99 -1.08 -6.11
C GLY A 153 -16.26 -1.91 -6.25
N LYS A 154 -17.19 -1.84 -5.28
CA LYS A 154 -18.46 -2.57 -5.30
C LYS A 154 -19.37 -2.18 -6.47
N ASP A 155 -19.36 -0.92 -6.88
CA ASP A 155 -20.19 -0.46 -7.99
C ASP A 155 -19.45 -0.65 -9.32
N VAL A 156 -18.14 -0.44 -9.32
CA VAL A 156 -17.28 -0.67 -10.49
C VAL A 156 -17.33 -2.13 -10.93
N VAL A 157 -17.19 -3.10 -10.02
CA VAL A 157 -17.18 -4.53 -10.39
C VAL A 157 -18.47 -4.97 -11.08
N LYS A 158 -19.63 -4.44 -10.68
CA LYS A 158 -20.92 -4.75 -11.34
C LYS A 158 -20.93 -4.30 -12.79
N ILE A 159 -20.40 -3.10 -13.06
CA ILE A 159 -20.31 -2.56 -14.41
C ILE A 159 -19.28 -3.35 -15.24
N LEU A 160 -18.15 -3.74 -14.64
CA LEU A 160 -17.16 -4.57 -15.32
C LEU A 160 -17.75 -5.94 -15.70
N LEU A 161 -18.59 -6.54 -14.85
CA LEU A 161 -19.28 -7.80 -15.13
C LEU A 161 -20.30 -7.71 -16.28
N GLU A 162 -20.88 -6.52 -16.53
CA GLU A 162 -21.73 -6.29 -17.70
C GLU A 162 -20.93 -6.24 -19.00
N ILE A 163 -19.64 -5.85 -18.93
CA ILE A 163 -18.72 -5.78 -20.08
C ILE A 163 -18.07 -7.14 -20.33
N ASP A 164 -17.59 -7.76 -19.26
CA ASP A 164 -16.88 -9.03 -19.24
C ASP A 164 -17.36 -9.87 -18.03
N PRO A 165 -18.26 -10.84 -18.24
CA PRO A 165 -18.75 -11.72 -17.19
C PRO A 165 -17.66 -12.55 -16.50
N GLU A 166 -16.47 -12.69 -17.10
CA GLU A 166 -15.35 -13.44 -16.56
C GLU A 166 -14.28 -12.56 -15.91
N VAL A 167 -14.52 -11.26 -15.75
CA VAL A 167 -13.56 -10.32 -15.15
C VAL A 167 -12.97 -10.85 -13.85
N LYS A 168 -11.65 -10.76 -13.75
CA LYS A 168 -10.84 -11.18 -12.60
C LYS A 168 -10.66 -10.02 -11.62
N ALA A 169 -11.76 -9.60 -11.00
CA ALA A 169 -11.75 -8.49 -10.05
C ALA A 169 -11.32 -8.92 -8.63
N VAL A 170 -10.41 -8.16 -8.02
CA VAL A 170 -9.95 -8.30 -6.63
C VAL A 170 -10.33 -7.04 -5.87
N VAL A 171 -11.04 -7.19 -4.75
CA VAL A 171 -11.35 -6.06 -3.87
C VAL A 171 -10.20 -5.79 -2.90
N SER A 172 -9.87 -4.53 -2.64
CA SER A 172 -8.92 -4.13 -1.60
C SER A 172 -9.52 -3.10 -0.65
N SER A 173 -9.19 -3.18 0.65
CA SER A 173 -9.72 -2.25 1.67
C SER A 173 -8.86 -2.25 2.93
N GLY A 174 -8.73 -1.09 3.58
CA GLY A 174 -8.16 -0.97 4.93
C GLY A 174 -9.14 -1.34 6.05
N TYR A 175 -10.42 -1.52 5.74
CA TYR A 175 -11.45 -1.93 6.68
C TYR A 175 -11.75 -3.42 6.47
N SER A 176 -11.05 -4.30 7.19
CA SER A 176 -11.21 -5.76 7.05
C SER A 176 -12.60 -6.26 7.47
N ASP A 177 -13.32 -5.52 8.31
CA ASP A 177 -14.65 -5.90 8.80
C ASP A 177 -15.80 -5.50 7.86
N ASP A 178 -15.51 -4.93 6.69
CA ASP A 178 -16.54 -4.60 5.72
C ASP A 178 -17.25 -5.87 5.18
N PRO A 179 -18.58 -5.93 5.13
CA PRO A 179 -19.32 -7.08 4.60
C PRO A 179 -18.92 -7.48 3.18
N VAL A 180 -18.47 -6.53 2.35
CA VAL A 180 -17.96 -6.80 1.00
C VAL A 180 -16.65 -7.57 1.07
N MET A 181 -15.76 -7.27 2.01
CA MET A 181 -14.53 -8.05 2.19
C MET A 181 -14.84 -9.47 2.63
N SER A 182 -15.77 -9.65 3.58
CA SER A 182 -16.14 -10.98 4.07
C SER A 182 -16.89 -11.84 3.05
N ASN A 183 -17.71 -11.22 2.19
CA ASN A 183 -18.57 -11.91 1.21
C ASN A 183 -18.26 -11.50 -0.24
N PHE A 184 -16.99 -11.22 -0.56
CA PHE A 184 -16.57 -10.61 -1.83
C PHE A 184 -17.10 -11.34 -3.08
N ARG A 185 -17.24 -12.66 -3.01
CA ARG A 185 -17.78 -13.49 -4.09
C ARG A 185 -19.24 -13.18 -4.43
N GLU A 186 -20.06 -12.85 -3.44
CA GLU A 186 -21.47 -12.48 -3.66
C GLU A 186 -21.61 -11.16 -4.42
N TYR A 187 -20.58 -10.31 -4.35
CA TYR A 187 -20.50 -9.05 -5.09
C TYR A 187 -19.81 -9.19 -6.45
N GLY A 188 -19.40 -10.41 -6.83
CA GLY A 188 -18.77 -10.69 -8.13
C GLY A 188 -17.25 -10.54 -8.18
N PHE A 189 -16.59 -10.35 -7.02
CA PHE A 189 -15.13 -10.40 -6.96
C PHE A 189 -14.62 -11.84 -6.94
N LYS A 190 -13.47 -12.09 -7.58
CA LYS A 190 -12.78 -13.37 -7.59
C LYS A 190 -11.69 -13.47 -6.51
N GLY A 191 -11.25 -12.34 -5.95
CA GLY A 191 -10.32 -12.30 -4.82
C GLY A 191 -10.54 -11.11 -3.90
N MET A 192 -9.86 -11.12 -2.76
CA MET A 192 -9.83 -10.00 -1.81
C MET A 192 -8.42 -9.78 -1.27
N MET A 193 -8.11 -8.54 -0.89
CA MET A 193 -6.80 -8.18 -0.37
C MET A 193 -6.92 -7.08 0.70
N PRO A 194 -6.90 -7.44 2.00
CA PRO A 194 -6.93 -6.45 3.08
C PRO A 194 -5.63 -5.64 3.14
N LYS A 195 -5.75 -4.33 3.35
CA LYS A 195 -4.62 -3.42 3.53
C LYS A 195 -4.23 -3.34 5.01
N PRO A 196 -2.93 -3.29 5.36
CA PRO A 196 -1.78 -3.36 4.46
C PRO A 196 -1.44 -4.80 4.04
N PHE A 197 -0.82 -4.94 2.87
CA PHE A 197 -0.32 -6.22 2.33
C PHE A 197 1.11 -6.07 1.80
N ASP A 198 1.81 -7.20 1.64
CA ASP A 198 3.14 -7.27 1.04
C ASP A 198 3.11 -7.89 -0.36
N VAL A 199 4.26 -7.88 -1.04
CA VAL A 199 4.43 -8.43 -2.40
C VAL A 199 4.05 -9.92 -2.48
N ASN A 200 4.25 -10.70 -1.42
CA ASN A 200 3.92 -12.12 -1.39
C ASN A 200 2.42 -12.34 -1.34
N ALA A 201 1.71 -11.56 -0.50
CA ALA A 201 0.26 -11.60 -0.42
C ALA A 201 -0.39 -11.20 -1.75
N LEU A 202 0.11 -10.12 -2.39
CA LEU A 202 -0.33 -9.69 -3.71
C LEU A 202 -0.12 -10.78 -4.77
N GLY A 203 1.10 -11.32 -4.86
CA GLY A 203 1.44 -12.37 -5.82
C GLY A 203 0.60 -13.63 -5.64
N LYS A 204 0.32 -14.02 -4.38
CA LYS A 204 -0.53 -15.17 -4.08
C LYS A 204 -1.96 -14.95 -4.58
N VAL A 205 -2.57 -13.81 -4.27
CA VAL A 205 -3.95 -13.50 -4.69
C VAL A 205 -4.05 -13.44 -6.21
N LEU A 206 -3.10 -12.81 -6.90
CA LEU A 206 -3.09 -12.74 -8.37
C LEU A 206 -2.90 -14.11 -8.99
N ASN A 207 -1.98 -14.92 -8.46
CA ASN A 207 -1.78 -16.29 -8.93
C ASN A 207 -3.06 -17.13 -8.79
N ASP A 208 -3.73 -17.04 -7.65
CA ASP A 208 -4.99 -17.75 -7.38
C ASP A 208 -6.12 -17.27 -8.32
N VAL A 209 -6.23 -15.97 -8.58
CA VAL A 209 -7.30 -15.40 -9.42
C VAL A 209 -7.04 -15.61 -10.91
N ILE A 210 -5.79 -15.51 -11.36
CA ILE A 210 -5.43 -15.59 -12.78
C ILE A 210 -5.34 -17.05 -13.26
N LYS A 211 -4.76 -17.97 -12.46
CA LYS A 211 -4.54 -19.37 -12.88
C LYS A 211 -5.74 -20.29 -12.70
N THR A 212 -6.74 -19.95 -11.89
CA THR A 212 -7.89 -20.84 -11.60
C THR A 212 -8.92 -20.90 -12.75
N THR A 213 -8.50 -20.80 -14.01
CA THR A 213 -9.36 -21.03 -15.17
C THR A 213 -9.15 -22.48 -15.64
N SER A 214 -10.03 -23.38 -15.20
CA SER A 214 -10.16 -24.77 -15.70
C SER A 214 -11.62 -25.02 -16.05
#